data_AF-A0A381KML5-F1
#
_entry.id   AF-A0A381KML5-F1
#
_cell.length_a   1.000
_cell.length_b   1.000
_cell.length_c   1.000
_cell.angle_alpha   90.00
_cell.angle_beta   90.00
_cell.angle_gamma   90.00
#
_symmetry.space_group_name_H-M   'P 1'
#
loop_
_entity.id
_entity.type
_entity.pdbx_description
1 polymer ?
#
loop_
_entity_poly.entity_id
_entity_poly.type
_entity_poly.pdbx_seq_one_letter_code
_entity_poly.pdbx_strand_id
1 'polypeptide(L)' 'MSELQEASWYVVHTYSGHENKVKATIEKAVKTRGMEDCIRQVVVPTEEVVETTKTGKEKLDNVKFIQVMFWLK' A
#
# COMPACT_ATOMS: atom_id res chain seq x y z
N MET A 1 28.32 15.23 12.42
CA MET A 1 27.20 14.29 12.58
C MET A 1 25.99 14.93 11.92
N SER A 2 25.75 14.65 10.65
CA SER A 2 24.47 14.91 10.00
C SER A 2 23.90 13.52 9.72
N GLU A 3 22.98 13.12 10.60
CA GLU A 3 22.23 11.87 10.50
C GLU A 3 21.77 11.68 9.06
N LEU A 4 22.15 10.55 8.47
CA LEU A 4 21.51 10.08 7.25
C LEU A 4 20.04 9.90 7.63
N GLN A 5 19.16 10.78 7.15
CA GLN A 5 17.73 10.50 7.10
C GLN A 5 17.56 9.32 6.14
N GLU A 6 17.82 8.13 6.69
CA GLU A 6 17.73 6.86 5.98
C GLU A 6 16.26 6.55 5.81
N ALA A 7 15.83 6.70 4.56
CA ALA A 7 14.47 6.45 4.21
C ALA A 7 14.08 5.02 4.58
N SER A 8 13.05 4.89 5.40
CA SER A 8 12.59 3.63 5.96
C SER A 8 11.22 3.27 5.38
N TRP A 9 10.99 1.97 5.22
CA TRP A 9 9.69 1.44 4.84
C TRP A 9 8.78 1.39 6.06
N TYR A 10 7.61 2.00 5.95
CA TYR A 10 6.56 1.95 6.96
C TYR A 10 5.39 1.15 6.43
N VAL A 11 4.81 0.32 7.30
CA VAL A 11 3.65 -0.50 6.99
C VAL A 11 2.50 -0.10 7.91
N VAL A 12 1.35 0.21 7.34
CA VAL A 12 0.12 0.48 8.09
C VAL A 12 -0.85 -0.65 7.85
N HIS A 13 -1.24 -1.32 8.94
CA HIS A 13 -2.37 -2.24 8.92
C HIS A 13 -3.67 -1.45 8.82
N THR A 14 -4.49 -1.83 7.85
CA THR A 14 -5.81 -1.25 7.61
C THR A 14 -6.88 -2.33 7.77
N TYR A 15 -8.14 -1.90 7.85
CA TYR A 15 -9.26 -2.83 7.83
C TYR A 15 -9.56 -3.26 6.39
N SER A 16 -9.97 -4.52 6.23
CA SER A 16 -10.32 -5.11 4.92
C SER A 16 -11.30 -4.24 4.12
N GLY A 17 -11.01 -4.08 2.83
CA GLY A 17 -11.83 -3.32 1.88
C GLY A 17 -11.57 -1.81 1.86
N HIS A 18 -10.71 -1.29 2.73
CA HIS A 18 -10.42 0.14 2.81
C HIS A 18 -9.05 0.54 2.23
N GLU A 19 -8.24 -0.40 1.73
CA GLU A 19 -6.84 -0.10 1.36
C GLU A 19 -6.74 0.97 0.27
N ASN A 20 -7.60 0.90 -0.76
CA ASN A 20 -7.66 1.91 -1.82
C ASN A 20 -8.07 3.29 -1.29
N LYS A 21 -8.99 3.34 -0.33
CA LYS A 21 -9.42 4.59 0.30
C LYS A 21 -8.31 5.16 1.17
N VAL A 22 -7.60 4.30 1.90
CA VAL A 22 -6.45 4.68 2.73
C VAL A 22 -5.33 5.23 1.86
N LYS A 23 -4.99 4.57 0.75
CA LYS A 23 -4.01 5.09 -0.23
C LYS A 23 -4.36 6.51 -0.67
N ALA A 24 -5.57 6.72 -1.18
CA ALA A 24 -6.04 8.03 -1.64
C ALA A 24 -6.06 9.08 -0.51
N THR A 25 -6.38 8.65 0.71
CA THR A 25 -6.38 9.53 1.90
C THR A 25 -4.97 9.93 2.27
N ILE A 26 -3.99 9.01 2.24
CA ILE A 26 -2.58 9.30 2.49
C ILE A 26 -2.06 10.25 1.42
N GLU A 27 -2.29 9.98 0.13
CA GLU A 27 -1.87 10.87 -0.96
C GLU A 27 -2.46 12.28 -0.82
N LYS A 28 -3.75 12.37 -0.44
CA LYS A 28 -4.40 13.66 -0.19
C LYS A 28 -3.82 14.36 1.04
N ALA A 29 -3.61 13.64 2.14
CA ALA A 29 -3.04 14.19 3.37
C ALA A 29 -1.60 14.69 3.15
N VAL A 30 -0.81 13.96 2.37
CA VAL A 30 0.56 14.34 1.96
C VAL A 30 0.53 15.66 1.21
N LYS A 31 -0.35 15.80 0.21
CA LYS A 31 -0.51 17.06 -0.54
C LYS A 31 -1.05 18.20 0.32
N THR A 32 -2.04 17.95 1.16
CA THR A 32 -2.66 18.98 2.02
C THR A 32 -1.70 19.48 3.10
N ARG A 33 -0.84 18.61 3.64
CA ARG A 33 0.12 18.96 4.70
C ARG A 33 1.51 19.33 4.17
N GLY A 34 1.75 19.23 2.86
CA GLY A 34 3.08 19.44 2.27
C GLY A 34 4.12 18.41 2.72
N MET A 35 3.69 17.19 3.06
CA MET A 35 4.58 16.10 3.52
C MET A 35 5.16 15.28 2.36
N GLU A 36 5.18 15.84 1.14
CA GLU A 36 5.71 15.19 -0.07
C GLU A 36 7.22 14.92 0.04
N ASP A 37 7.93 15.69 0.87
CA ASP A 37 9.36 15.47 1.15
C ASP A 37 9.58 14.23 2.04
N CYS A 38 8.63 13.96 2.94
CA CYS A 38 8.66 12.81 3.82
C CYS A 38 8.12 11.56 3.13
N ILE A 39 6.87 11.57 2.60
CA ILE A 39 6.23 10.39 2.02
C ILE A 39 6.40 10.41 0.50
N ARG A 40 7.23 9.51 -0.01
CA ARG A 40 7.64 9.53 -1.42
C ARG A 40 6.91 8.53 -2.30
N GLN A 41 6.47 7.41 -1.72
CA GLN A 41 5.72 6.39 -2.44
C GLN A 41 4.75 5.69 -1.51
N VAL A 42 3.53 5.44 -2.00
CA VAL A 42 2.49 4.67 -1.29
C VAL A 42 2.06 3.50 -2.18
N VAL A 43 2.21 2.29 -1.68
CA VAL A 43 1.92 1.03 -2.39
C VAL A 43 0.91 0.22 -1.58
N VAL A 44 -0.09 -0.31 -2.28
CA VAL A 44 -1.00 -1.31 -1.74
C VAL A 44 -0.58 -2.65 -2.35
N PRO A 45 -0.08 -3.60 -1.55
CA PRO A 45 0.23 -4.94 -2.04
C PRO A 45 -1.07 -5.69 -2.32
N THR A 46 -1.16 -6.28 -3.51
CA THR A 46 -2.26 -7.14 -3.93
C THR A 46 -1.66 -8.42 -4.52
N GLU A 47 -2.05 -9.58 -4.03
CA GLU A 47 -1.64 -10.87 -4.58
C GLU A 47 -2.72 -11.38 -5.54
N GLU A 48 -2.32 -11.71 -6.76
CA GLU A 48 -3.19 -12.38 -7.71
C GLU A 48 -3.13 -13.89 -7.43
N VAL A 49 -4.17 -14.43 -6.78
CA VAL A 49 -4.25 -15.86 -6.51
C VAL A 49 -5.02 -16.50 -7.66
N VAL A 50 -4.31 -17.29 -8.45
CA VAL A 50 -4.93 -18.12 -9.49
C VAL A 50 -5.47 -19.37 -8.80
N GLU A 51 -6.75 -19.34 -8.41
CA GLU A 51 -7.42 -20.53 -7.92
C GLU A 51 -7.90 -21.37 -9.13
N THR A 52 -7.16 -22.44 -9.42
CA THR A 52 -7.58 -23.44 -10.40
C THR A 52 -8.72 -24.27 -9.80
N THR A 53 -9.97 -23.84 -10.04
CA THR A 53 -11.14 -24.64 -9.71
C THR A 53 -11.10 -25.98 -10.47
N LYS A 54 -11.48 -27.08 -9.81
CA LYS A 54 -11.47 -28.48 -10.33
C LYS A 54 -12.25 -28.72 -11.63
N THR A 55 -12.90 -27.69 -12.19
CA THR A 55 -13.77 -27.73 -13.38
C THR A 55 -13.16 -26.95 -14.57
N GLY A 56 -11.87 -26.58 -14.51
CA GLY A 56 -11.16 -25.95 -15.64
C GLY A 56 -11.55 -24.49 -15.91
N LYS A 57 -12.28 -23.84 -15.01
CA LYS A 57 -12.51 -22.39 -15.04
C LYS A 57 -11.48 -21.72 -14.14
N GLU A 58 -10.58 -20.97 -14.78
CA GLU A 58 -9.63 -20.09 -14.11
C GLU A 58 -10.42 -18.93 -13.49
N LYS A 59 -10.46 -18.86 -12.16
CA LYS A 59 -10.89 -17.64 -11.47
C LYS A 59 -9.63 -16.88 -11.05
N LEU A 60 -9.47 -15.70 -11.61
CA LEU A 60 -8.53 -14.69 -11.14
C LEU A 60 -9.15 -13.99 -9.93
N ASP A 61 -8.86 -14.48 -8.74
CA ASP A 61 -9.27 -13.82 -7.50
C ASP A 61 -8.10 -12.93 -7.01
N ASN A 62 -8.36 -11.63 -6.92
CA ASN A 62 -7.38 -10.65 -6.46
C ASN A 62 -7.46 -10.57 -4.94
N VAL A 63 -6.56 -11.27 -4.24
CA VAL A 63 -6.46 -11.19 -2.78
C VAL A 63 -5.70 -9.92 -2.43
N LYS A 64 -6.44 -8.92 -1.93
CA LYS A 64 -5.83 -7.68 -1.46
C LYS A 64 -5.25 -7.91 -0.07
N PHE A 65 -4.02 -7.47 0.13
CA PHE A 65 -3.48 -7.43 1.48
C PHE A 65 -4.03 -6.20 2.18
N ILE A 66 -4.49 -6.39 3.42
CA ILE A 66 -5.00 -5.34 4.31
C ILE A 66 -3.93 -4.38 4.83
N GLN A 67 -2.78 -4.29 4.18
CA GLN A 67 -1.66 -3.45 4.59
C GLN A 67 -1.36 -2.43 3.50
N VAL A 68 -1.00 -1.21 3.89
CA VAL A 68 -0.52 -0.18 2.98
C VAL A 68 0.92 0.11 3.37
N MET A 69 1.83 0.05 2.40
CA MET A 69 3.24 0.33 2.62
C MET A 69 3.58 1.69 2.05
N PHE A 70 4.38 2.48 2.76
CA PHE A 70 4.91 3.73 2.22
C PHE A 70 6.37 3.94 2.58
N TRP A 71 7.07 4.61 1.67
CA TRP A 71 8.48 4.96 1.80
C TRP A 71 8.58 6.36 2.40
N LEU A 72 9.13 6.47 3.60
CA LEU A 72 9.35 7.73 4.30
C LEU A 72 10.84 8.07 4.26
N LYS A 73 11.23 9.29 3.89
CA LYS A 73 12.61 9.78 4.00
C LYS A 73 12.92 10.33 5.38
#